data_AF-A0A2V7KRT2-F1
#
_entry.id   AF-A0A2V7KRT2-F1
#
_cell.length_a   1.000
_cell.length_b   1.000
_cell.length_c   1.000
_cell.angle_alpha   90.00
_cell.angle_beta   90.00
_cell.angle_gamma   90.00
#
_symmetry.space_group_name_H-M   'P 1'
#
loop_
_entity.id
_entity.type
_entity.pdbx_description
1 polymer ?
#
loop_
_entity_poly.entity_id
_entity_poly.type
_entity_poly.pdbx_seq_one_letter_code
_entity_poly.pdbx_strand_id
1 'polypeptide(L)'
;FVGDPLEHVAANDGMFEYALCHDHYHFRHYATYELISVETGAVVRAAKRGFCMVDVTPAAGGPPGGKRTYDSCGTRSSPGFQGISAGWADSYNRVLDGQFFVLDEPAAPVSPGEYILRVTVNPAFVCGAGDDARPHDAAGFCHMFAESDYTNNVGEAAITIPSDVKNASGPGLSEAPTRRNNKGPVSPHARGGTGFAFSAGGYGECARTAVHPKEDFS
;
A
#
# COMPACT_ATOMS: atom_id res chain seq x y z
N PHE A 1 8.24 0.49 -15.12
CA PHE A 1 7.35 -0.08 -16.15
C PHE A 1 7.09 -1.53 -15.78
N VAL A 2 5.82 -1.97 -15.75
CA VAL A 2 5.47 -3.37 -15.48
C VAL A 2 5.02 -4.06 -16.76
N GLY A 3 3.99 -3.54 -17.43
CA GLY A 3 3.46 -4.13 -18.67
C GLY A 3 1.94 -4.32 -18.65
N ASP A 4 1.46 -5.08 -19.65
CA ASP A 4 0.06 -5.53 -19.71
C ASP A 4 -0.11 -6.80 -18.86
N PRO A 5 -0.97 -6.79 -17.82
CA PRO A 5 -1.23 -7.98 -17.00
C PRO A 5 -1.63 -9.22 -17.80
N LEU A 6 -2.30 -9.07 -18.95
CA LEU A 6 -2.69 -10.22 -19.77
C LEU A 6 -1.47 -10.96 -20.36
N GLU A 7 -0.40 -10.24 -20.69
CA GLU A 7 0.85 -10.83 -21.18
C GLU A 7 1.54 -11.65 -20.07
N HIS A 8 1.58 -11.12 -18.84
CA HIS A 8 2.15 -11.79 -17.68
C HIS A 8 1.35 -13.05 -17.27
N VAL A 9 0.02 -12.96 -17.31
CA VAL A 9 -0.85 -14.12 -17.06
C VAL A 9 -0.65 -15.19 -18.12
N ALA A 10 -0.53 -14.81 -19.40
CA ALA A 10 -0.25 -15.75 -20.48
C ALA A 10 1.14 -16.40 -20.34
N ALA A 11 2.13 -15.64 -19.86
CA ALA A 11 3.47 -16.15 -19.56
C ALA A 11 3.54 -16.99 -18.28
N ASN A 12 2.51 -16.94 -17.43
CA ASN A 12 2.42 -17.61 -16.13
C ASN A 12 3.63 -17.31 -15.22
N ASP A 13 4.06 -16.05 -15.19
CA ASP A 13 5.22 -15.62 -14.40
C ASP A 13 4.88 -15.26 -12.94
N GLY A 14 3.60 -15.34 -12.58
CA GLY A 14 3.11 -15.10 -11.23
C GLY A 14 3.13 -13.62 -10.79
N MET A 15 3.44 -12.66 -11.66
CA MET A 15 3.57 -11.25 -11.28
C MET A 15 2.23 -10.58 -10.96
N PHE A 16 1.13 -11.09 -11.52
CA PHE A 16 -0.21 -10.54 -11.31
C PHE A 16 -1.17 -11.52 -10.66
N GLU A 17 -2.13 -10.97 -9.94
CA GLU A 17 -3.29 -11.69 -9.44
C GLU A 17 -4.59 -10.98 -9.81
N TYR A 18 -5.64 -11.74 -10.07
CA TYR A 18 -6.93 -11.14 -10.37
C TYR A 18 -7.72 -10.86 -9.10
N ALA A 19 -8.00 -9.59 -8.84
CA ALA A 19 -8.85 -9.19 -7.71
C ALA A 19 -10.32 -9.36 -8.10
N LEU A 20 -10.92 -10.50 -7.76
CA LEU A 20 -12.33 -10.81 -8.05
C LEU A 20 -13.30 -9.72 -7.57
N CYS A 21 -13.05 -9.16 -6.38
CA CYS A 21 -13.89 -8.11 -5.81
C CYS A 21 -13.83 -6.79 -6.57
N HIS A 22 -12.74 -6.52 -7.29
CA HIS A 22 -12.51 -5.23 -7.96
C HIS A 22 -12.43 -5.33 -9.48
N ASP A 23 -12.58 -6.54 -10.01
CA ASP A 23 -12.60 -6.87 -11.44
C ASP A 23 -11.40 -6.36 -12.25
N HIS A 24 -10.20 -6.34 -11.63
CA HIS A 24 -8.96 -5.94 -12.30
C HIS A 24 -7.73 -6.66 -11.75
N TYR A 25 -6.61 -6.55 -12.47
CA TYR A 25 -5.35 -7.18 -12.08
C TYR A 25 -4.54 -6.34 -11.10
N HIS A 26 -3.98 -7.03 -10.10
CA HIS A 26 -3.10 -6.50 -9.08
C HIS A 26 -1.69 -7.03 -9.27
N PHE A 27 -0.72 -6.13 -9.32
CA PHE A 27 0.69 -6.46 -9.28
C PHE A 27 1.07 -6.95 -7.88
N ARG A 28 1.62 -8.16 -7.79
CA ARG A 28 2.10 -8.74 -6.53
C ARG A 28 3.42 -8.08 -6.11
N HIS A 29 3.75 -8.15 -4.82
CA HIS A 29 5.03 -7.66 -4.29
C HIS A 29 5.27 -6.16 -4.53
N TYR A 30 4.21 -5.37 -4.71
CA TYR A 30 4.35 -3.92 -4.78
C TYR A 30 4.67 -3.29 -3.43
N ALA A 31 3.91 -3.65 -2.40
CA ALA A 31 4.11 -3.18 -1.04
C ALA A 31 3.68 -4.26 -0.03
N THR A 32 4.38 -4.31 1.11
CA THR A 32 4.02 -5.13 2.27
C THR A 32 3.63 -4.24 3.43
N TYR A 33 2.53 -4.61 4.10
CA TYR A 33 1.98 -3.91 5.25
C TYR A 33 2.03 -4.83 6.47
N GLU A 34 2.64 -4.35 7.54
CA GLU A 34 2.88 -5.09 8.77
C GLU A 34 2.43 -4.30 9.99
N LEU A 35 1.66 -4.92 10.88
CA LEU A 35 1.45 -4.48 12.26
C LEU A 35 2.39 -5.27 13.16
N ILE A 36 3.27 -4.56 13.86
CA ILE A 36 4.28 -5.14 14.74
C ILE A 36 3.96 -4.76 16.17
N SER A 37 3.61 -5.73 17.00
CA SER A 37 3.32 -5.50 18.42
C SER A 37 4.56 -4.99 19.14
N VAL A 38 4.45 -3.86 19.84
CA VAL A 38 5.55 -3.31 20.64
C VAL A 38 5.85 -4.20 21.85
N GLU A 39 4.81 -4.83 22.41
CA GLU A 39 4.95 -5.71 23.59
C GLU A 39 5.60 -7.06 23.23
N THR A 40 5.18 -7.68 22.14
CA THR A 40 5.53 -9.08 21.83
C THR A 40 6.47 -9.23 20.63
N GLY A 41 6.61 -8.19 19.80
CA GLY A 41 7.28 -8.28 18.49
C GLY A 41 6.50 -9.07 17.44
N ALA A 42 5.30 -9.57 17.75
CA ALA A 42 4.49 -10.33 16.80
C ALA A 42 4.10 -9.48 15.59
N VAL A 43 4.19 -10.08 14.40
CA VAL A 43 3.92 -9.40 13.12
C VAL A 43 2.65 -9.96 12.49
N VAL A 44 1.70 -9.08 12.18
CA VAL A 44 0.50 -9.39 11.39
C VAL A 44 0.58 -8.66 10.07
N ARG A 45 0.40 -9.38 8.96
CA ARG A 45 0.42 -8.80 7.61
C ARG A 45 -0.98 -8.52 7.11
N ALA A 46 -1.16 -7.43 6.37
CA ALA A 46 -2.43 -7.13 5.73
C ALA A 46 -2.80 -8.23 4.71
N ALA A 47 -4.10 -8.41 4.49
CA ALA A 47 -4.62 -9.43 3.59
C ALA A 47 -4.38 -9.10 2.10
N LYS A 48 -4.22 -7.83 1.75
CA LYS A 48 -3.96 -7.39 0.37
C LYS A 48 -2.54 -7.76 -0.05
N ARG A 49 -2.44 -8.54 -1.14
CA ARG A 49 -1.17 -9.09 -1.66
C ARG A 49 -0.70 -8.45 -2.96
N GLY A 50 -1.51 -7.56 -3.54
CA GLY A 50 -1.14 -6.82 -4.73
C GLY A 50 -1.96 -5.53 -4.92
N PHE A 51 -1.50 -4.70 -5.85
CA PHE A 51 -2.03 -3.37 -6.12
C PHE A 51 -2.06 -3.13 -7.63
N CYS A 52 -3.06 -2.40 -8.11
CA CYS A 52 -2.89 -1.80 -9.43
C CYS A 52 -1.83 -0.69 -9.33
N MET A 53 -0.98 -0.53 -10.35
CA MET A 53 0.05 0.51 -10.41
C MET A 53 -0.28 1.52 -11.51
N VAL A 54 -0.74 2.70 -11.13
CA VAL A 54 -1.10 3.79 -12.05
C VAL A 54 -0.66 5.16 -11.54
N ASP A 55 -0.49 6.09 -12.48
CA ASP A 55 -0.18 7.48 -12.17
C ASP A 55 -1.46 8.19 -11.68
N VAL A 56 -1.57 8.42 -10.36
CA VAL A 56 -2.75 9.06 -9.75
C VAL A 56 -2.48 10.53 -9.44
N THR A 57 -1.42 10.84 -8.70
CA THR A 57 -1.05 12.19 -8.28
C THR A 57 0.40 12.50 -8.61
N PRO A 58 0.79 13.78 -8.72
CA PRO A 58 2.21 14.13 -8.74
C PRO A 58 2.89 13.74 -7.43
N ALA A 59 4.07 13.13 -7.51
CA ALA A 59 4.89 12.78 -6.36
C ALA A 59 5.35 14.04 -5.62
N ALA A 60 5.32 14.01 -4.28
CA ALA A 60 5.84 15.09 -3.46
C ALA A 60 7.36 15.25 -3.69
N GLY A 61 7.79 16.40 -4.21
CA GLY A 61 9.19 16.63 -4.57
C GLY A 61 9.62 16.02 -5.90
N GLY A 62 8.70 15.43 -6.66
CA GLY A 62 8.95 14.93 -8.01
C GLY A 62 9.25 16.04 -9.03
N PRO A 63 9.92 15.72 -10.15
CA PRO A 63 10.18 16.69 -11.20
C PRO A 63 8.88 17.28 -11.75
N PRO A 64 8.74 18.62 -11.81
CA PRO A 64 7.55 19.24 -12.36
C PRO A 64 7.40 18.90 -13.85
N GLY A 65 6.18 18.58 -14.28
CA GLY A 65 5.87 18.29 -15.69
C GLY A 65 6.18 16.87 -16.15
N GLY A 66 6.37 15.91 -15.23
CA GLY A 66 6.43 14.49 -15.57
C GLY A 66 5.19 14.06 -16.37
N LYS A 67 5.40 13.32 -17.48
CA LYS A 67 4.29 12.86 -18.32
C LYS A 67 3.56 11.70 -17.64
N ARG A 68 2.27 11.87 -17.38
CA ARG A 68 1.36 10.78 -17.00
C ARG A 68 1.29 9.75 -18.13
N THR A 69 1.63 8.51 -17.84
CA THR A 69 1.80 7.45 -18.84
C THR A 69 0.99 6.20 -18.49
N TYR A 70 0.82 5.87 -17.22
CA TYR A 70 0.15 4.66 -16.77
C TYR A 70 -1.20 4.97 -16.14
N ASP A 71 -2.29 4.45 -16.70
CA ASP A 71 -3.64 4.82 -16.28
C ASP A 71 -4.67 3.69 -16.30
N SER A 72 -4.25 2.46 -16.62
CA SER A 72 -5.14 1.31 -16.72
C SER A 72 -4.58 0.08 -16.01
N CYS A 73 -5.39 -0.48 -15.12
CA CYS A 73 -5.10 -1.72 -14.41
C CYS A 73 -5.30 -2.97 -15.28
N GLY A 74 -6.03 -2.87 -16.40
CA GLY A 74 -6.49 -4.04 -17.16
C GLY A 74 -7.51 -4.90 -16.42
N THR A 75 -8.28 -5.68 -17.18
CA THR A 75 -9.28 -6.64 -16.66
C THR A 75 -9.07 -7.99 -17.34
N ARG A 76 -9.92 -8.99 -17.06
CA ARG A 76 -9.89 -10.28 -17.77
C ARG A 76 -10.03 -10.17 -19.29
N SER A 77 -10.68 -9.13 -19.78
CA SER A 77 -11.03 -8.96 -21.19
C SER A 77 -10.45 -7.70 -21.83
N SER A 78 -9.75 -6.86 -21.06
CA SER A 78 -9.19 -5.60 -21.52
C SER A 78 -7.71 -5.48 -21.11
N PRO A 79 -6.82 -5.10 -22.03
CA PRO A 79 -5.41 -4.93 -21.71
C PRO A 79 -5.20 -3.80 -20.68
N GLY A 80 -4.17 -3.96 -19.87
CA GLY A 80 -3.70 -2.95 -18.93
C GLY A 80 -2.45 -2.23 -19.43
N PHE A 81 -2.04 -1.20 -18.69
CA PHE A 81 -0.74 -0.58 -18.87
C PHE A 81 -0.28 -0.02 -17.53
N GLN A 82 0.33 -0.91 -16.73
CA GLN A 82 0.67 -0.61 -15.34
C GLN A 82 2.14 -0.18 -15.17
N GLY A 83 2.35 0.74 -14.23
CA GLY A 83 3.64 1.33 -13.88
C GLY A 83 3.46 2.66 -13.18
N ILE A 84 4.56 3.24 -12.70
CA ILE A 84 4.61 4.59 -12.13
C ILE A 84 5.62 5.42 -12.91
N SER A 85 5.20 6.57 -13.39
CA SER A 85 6.02 7.52 -14.13
C SER A 85 6.90 8.33 -13.19
N ALA A 86 8.09 8.73 -13.64
CA ALA A 86 8.94 9.62 -12.86
C ALA A 86 8.20 10.92 -12.51
N GLY A 87 8.14 11.24 -11.22
CA GLY A 87 7.41 12.40 -10.69
C GLY A 87 5.91 12.19 -10.47
N TRP A 88 5.42 10.96 -10.64
CA TRP A 88 4.07 10.55 -10.27
C TRP A 88 4.08 9.60 -9.08
N ALA A 89 2.94 9.53 -8.41
CA ALA A 89 2.69 8.63 -7.31
C ALA A 89 1.37 7.87 -7.53
N ASP A 90 1.35 6.63 -7.05
CA ASP A 90 0.12 5.89 -6.88
C ASP A 90 -0.48 6.18 -5.51
N SER A 91 -1.44 7.09 -5.48
CA SER A 91 -2.16 7.44 -4.26
C SER A 91 -3.45 6.64 -4.15
N TYR A 92 -3.59 5.85 -3.09
CA TYR A 92 -4.83 5.14 -2.83
C TYR A 92 -5.68 5.82 -1.74
N ASN A 93 -6.99 5.88 -1.98
CA ASN A 93 -7.95 6.34 -0.99
C ASN A 93 -8.21 5.25 0.07
N ARG A 94 -8.31 5.64 1.34
CA ARG A 94 -8.59 4.75 2.50
C ARG A 94 -9.87 3.96 2.36
N VAL A 95 -10.84 4.52 1.64
CA VAL A 95 -12.18 3.93 1.47
C VAL A 95 -12.18 2.82 0.40
N LEU A 96 -11.04 2.55 -0.25
CA LEU A 96 -10.94 1.45 -1.20
C LEU A 96 -10.87 0.11 -0.47
N ASP A 97 -11.70 -0.83 -0.92
CA ASP A 97 -11.81 -2.16 -0.33
C ASP A 97 -10.48 -2.93 -0.40
N GLY A 98 -10.27 -3.78 0.60
CA GLY A 98 -9.04 -4.56 0.78
C GLY A 98 -7.84 -3.77 1.34
N GLN A 99 -7.92 -2.46 1.52
CA GLN A 99 -6.82 -1.66 2.06
C GLN A 99 -6.88 -1.52 3.58
N PHE A 100 -6.91 -2.65 4.28
CA PHE A 100 -7.00 -2.66 5.74
C PHE A 100 -6.43 -3.90 6.40
N PHE A 101 -6.07 -3.78 7.68
CA PHE A 101 -5.82 -4.92 8.55
C PHE A 101 -7.13 -5.40 9.15
N VAL A 102 -7.45 -6.68 8.97
CA VAL A 102 -8.55 -7.34 9.67
C VAL A 102 -8.08 -7.67 11.09
N LEU A 103 -8.64 -7.01 12.09
CA LEU A 103 -8.20 -7.18 13.48
C LEU A 103 -8.80 -8.41 14.16
N ASP A 104 -9.99 -8.82 13.72
CA ASP A 104 -10.78 -9.91 14.28
C ASP A 104 -10.69 -11.20 13.45
N GLU A 105 -9.64 -11.35 12.64
CA GLU A 105 -9.42 -12.57 11.86
C GLU A 105 -9.21 -13.75 12.82
N PRO A 106 -10.08 -14.77 12.85
CA PRO A 106 -9.99 -15.85 13.84
C PRO A 106 -8.66 -16.61 13.78
N ALA A 107 -8.05 -16.67 12.60
CA ALA A 107 -6.76 -17.32 12.39
C ALA A 107 -5.56 -16.48 12.86
N ALA A 108 -5.72 -15.17 13.03
CA ALA A 108 -4.66 -14.24 13.41
C ALA A 108 -5.22 -12.99 14.13
N PRO A 109 -5.82 -13.14 15.32
CA PRO A 109 -6.44 -12.02 16.01
C PRO A 109 -5.40 -10.99 16.47
N VAL A 110 -5.70 -9.71 16.25
CA VAL A 110 -4.91 -8.58 16.73
C VAL A 110 -5.50 -8.09 18.04
N SER A 111 -4.72 -8.18 19.11
CA SER A 111 -5.14 -7.70 20.43
C SER A 111 -4.99 -6.18 20.56
N PRO A 112 -5.71 -5.54 21.48
CA PRO A 112 -5.43 -4.16 21.85
C PRO A 112 -4.00 -3.96 22.35
N GLY A 113 -3.39 -2.82 22.05
CA GLY A 113 -2.03 -2.48 22.48
C GLY A 113 -1.35 -1.45 21.58
N GLU A 114 -0.05 -1.27 21.83
CA GLU A 114 0.82 -0.41 21.03
C GLU A 114 1.46 -1.21 19.89
N TYR A 115 1.45 -0.62 18.70
CA TYR A 115 1.98 -1.25 17.48
C TYR A 115 2.84 -0.27 16.68
N ILE A 116 3.78 -0.82 15.94
CA ILE A 116 4.39 -0.15 14.79
C ILE A 116 3.69 -0.65 13.54
N LEU A 117 3.04 0.24 12.81
CA LEU A 117 2.68 0.01 11.42
C LEU A 117 3.93 0.22 10.59
N ARG A 118 4.34 -0.80 9.85
CA ARG A 118 5.42 -0.75 8.87
C ARG A 118 4.85 -0.99 7.48
N VAL A 119 5.26 -0.14 6.55
CA VAL A 119 5.00 -0.30 5.12
C VAL A 119 6.32 -0.36 4.41
N THR A 120 6.52 -1.42 3.62
CA THR A 120 7.71 -1.60 2.80
C THR A 120 7.30 -1.64 1.33
N VAL A 121 7.70 -0.63 0.57
CA VAL A 121 7.52 -0.57 -0.90
C VAL A 121 8.61 -1.39 -1.57
N ASN A 122 8.28 -2.07 -2.67
CA ASN A 122 9.18 -2.96 -3.41
C ASN A 122 10.05 -3.82 -2.46
N PRO A 123 9.42 -4.60 -1.55
CA PRO A 123 10.13 -5.31 -0.50
C PRO A 123 11.13 -6.31 -1.07
N ALA A 124 12.27 -6.42 -0.39
CA ALA A 124 13.28 -7.43 -0.66
C ALA A 124 12.71 -8.85 -0.44
N PHE A 125 13.12 -9.80 -1.28
CA PHE A 125 12.81 -11.22 -1.12
C PHE A 125 14.01 -12.10 -1.47
N VAL A 126 14.00 -13.34 -0.96
CA VAL A 126 15.01 -14.34 -1.33
C VAL A 126 14.80 -14.74 -2.78
N CYS A 127 15.82 -14.56 -3.61
CA CYS A 127 15.79 -14.94 -5.02
C CYS A 127 15.47 -16.44 -5.17
N GLY A 128 14.49 -16.76 -6.02
CA GLY A 128 14.11 -18.11 -6.37
C GLY A 128 14.61 -18.53 -7.75
N ALA A 129 14.23 -19.74 -8.16
CA ALA A 129 14.44 -20.19 -9.53
C ALA A 129 13.61 -19.31 -10.49
N GLY A 130 14.29 -18.64 -11.42
CA GLY A 130 13.67 -17.71 -12.37
C GLY A 130 13.88 -16.22 -12.05
N ASP A 131 14.50 -15.90 -10.92
CA ASP A 131 14.76 -14.51 -10.51
C ASP A 131 16.15 -13.99 -10.90
N ASP A 132 16.92 -14.75 -11.68
CA ASP A 132 18.31 -14.40 -12.03
C ASP A 132 18.45 -13.02 -12.70
N ALA A 133 17.41 -12.57 -13.41
CA ALA A 133 17.36 -11.27 -14.07
C ALA A 133 16.77 -10.15 -13.20
N ARG A 134 16.32 -10.45 -11.96
CA ARG A 134 15.76 -9.45 -11.06
C ARG A 134 16.85 -8.51 -10.55
N PRO A 135 16.50 -7.25 -10.26
CA PRO A 135 17.36 -6.33 -9.53
C PRO A 135 17.72 -6.90 -8.15
N HIS A 136 18.98 -6.68 -7.74
CA HIS A 136 19.47 -7.11 -6.44
C HIS A 136 19.92 -5.89 -5.62
N ASP A 137 19.66 -5.91 -4.32
CA ASP A 137 20.23 -4.93 -3.39
C ASP A 137 21.69 -5.26 -3.04
N ALA A 138 22.31 -4.40 -2.21
CA ALA A 138 23.69 -4.61 -1.76
C ALA A 138 23.87 -5.83 -0.85
N ALA A 139 22.80 -6.37 -0.27
CA ALA A 139 22.79 -7.57 0.55
C ALA A 139 22.52 -8.85 -0.28
N GLY A 140 22.23 -8.72 -1.58
CA GLY A 140 21.97 -9.82 -2.49
C GLY A 140 20.52 -10.31 -2.49
N PHE A 141 19.58 -9.56 -1.92
CA PHE A 141 18.16 -9.86 -2.03
C PHE A 141 17.58 -9.35 -3.34
N CYS A 142 16.61 -10.09 -3.88
CA CYS A 142 15.90 -9.71 -5.09
C CYS A 142 14.82 -8.67 -4.78
N HIS A 143 14.60 -7.80 -5.75
CA HIS A 143 13.50 -6.83 -5.78
C HIS A 143 12.71 -6.98 -7.08
N MET A 144 11.45 -6.53 -7.08
CA MET A 144 10.64 -6.50 -8.31
C MET A 144 11.11 -5.39 -9.25
N PHE A 145 11.56 -4.27 -8.67
CA PHE A 145 12.02 -3.09 -9.41
C PHE A 145 13.45 -2.70 -9.04
N ALA A 146 14.17 -2.18 -10.04
CA ALA A 146 15.45 -1.54 -9.85
C ALA A 146 15.19 -0.14 -9.29
N GLU A 147 15.80 0.18 -8.17
CA GLU A 147 15.70 1.50 -7.56
C GLU A 147 17.10 2.12 -7.40
N SER A 148 17.16 3.45 -7.44
CA SER A 148 18.42 4.17 -7.18
C SER A 148 18.84 4.09 -5.72
N ASP A 149 17.87 3.88 -4.83
CA ASP A 149 18.05 3.78 -3.39
C ASP A 149 16.95 2.86 -2.86
N TYR A 150 17.32 1.78 -2.17
CA TYR A 150 16.37 0.88 -1.49
C TYR A 150 16.20 1.23 -0.01
N THR A 151 17.00 2.16 0.52
CA THR A 151 17.06 2.46 1.96
C THR A 151 15.91 3.35 2.43
N ASN A 152 15.16 3.93 1.49
CA ASN A 152 13.99 4.77 1.74
C ASN A 152 12.66 4.04 1.47
N ASN A 153 12.68 2.73 1.21
CA ASN A 153 11.50 1.93 0.91
C ASN A 153 10.60 1.63 2.11
N VAL A 154 11.08 1.91 3.33
CA VAL A 154 10.39 1.59 4.58
C VAL A 154 9.84 2.87 5.22
N GLY A 155 8.53 2.89 5.45
CA GLY A 155 7.85 3.87 6.28
C GLY A 155 7.26 3.23 7.54
N GLU A 156 7.38 3.91 8.68
CA GLU A 156 6.85 3.43 9.95
C GLU A 156 6.02 4.50 10.68
N ALA A 157 4.99 4.06 11.39
CA ALA A 157 4.19 4.90 12.27
C ALA A 157 3.79 4.13 13.53
N ALA A 158 3.90 4.79 14.69
CA ALA A 158 3.32 4.28 15.92
C ALA A 158 1.79 4.41 15.88
N ILE A 159 1.09 3.34 16.24
CA ILE A 159 -0.37 3.33 16.35
C ILE A 159 -0.80 2.64 17.66
N THR A 160 -1.91 3.11 18.23
CA THR A 160 -2.54 2.48 19.38
C THR A 160 -3.85 1.83 18.95
N ILE A 161 -3.97 0.52 19.17
CA ILE A 161 -5.20 -0.23 18.96
C ILE A 161 -5.91 -0.37 20.32
N PRO A 162 -7.01 0.36 20.57
CA PRO A 162 -7.74 0.28 21.83
C PRO A 162 -8.58 -1.01 21.92
N SER A 163 -9.01 -1.34 23.14
CA SER A 163 -9.99 -2.40 23.38
C SER A 163 -11.37 -2.08 22.82
N ASP A 164 -11.66 -0.80 22.58
CA ASP A 164 -12.80 -0.33 21.81
C ASP A 164 -12.36 0.40 20.53
N VAL A 165 -12.48 -0.26 19.39
CA VAL A 165 -12.00 0.25 18.07
C VAL A 165 -12.49 1.65 17.67
N LYS A 166 -13.52 2.19 18.36
CA LYS A 166 -13.99 3.57 18.20
C LYS A 166 -12.99 4.63 18.66
N ASN A 167 -12.02 4.29 19.52
CA ASN A 167 -11.03 5.21 20.08
C ASN A 167 -9.63 5.04 19.49
N ALA A 168 -9.50 4.39 18.32
CA ALA A 168 -8.18 4.17 17.71
C ALA A 168 -7.48 5.51 17.44
N SER A 169 -6.18 5.59 17.73
CA SER A 169 -5.40 6.83 17.61
C SER A 169 -4.02 6.61 16.98
N GLY A 170 -3.50 7.66 16.32
CA GLY A 170 -2.32 7.60 15.44
C GLY A 170 -2.35 8.68 14.35
N PRO A 171 -1.26 8.87 13.58
CA PRO A 171 -1.16 9.92 12.56
C PRO A 171 -2.35 9.91 11.61
N GLY A 172 -3.06 11.04 11.51
CA GLY A 172 -4.13 11.22 10.52
C GLY A 172 -5.45 10.48 10.75
N LEU A 173 -5.75 10.10 12.00
CA LEU A 173 -7.06 9.61 12.48
C LEU A 173 -8.10 10.72 12.74
N SER A 174 -8.11 11.80 11.95
CA SER A 174 -9.07 12.88 12.17
C SER A 174 -10.48 12.51 11.67
N GLU A 175 -11.37 12.33 12.63
CA GLU A 175 -12.85 12.43 12.63
C GLU A 175 -13.60 11.96 11.38
N ALA A 176 -14.56 11.04 11.60
CA ALA A 176 -15.59 10.68 10.65
C ALA A 176 -16.20 11.94 9.98
N PRO A 177 -16.33 11.99 8.64
CA PRO A 177 -16.75 13.20 7.96
C PRO A 177 -18.23 13.46 8.28
N THR A 178 -18.48 14.31 9.26
CA THR A 178 -19.75 15.04 9.31
C THR A 178 -19.76 16.02 8.15
N ARG A 179 -20.79 15.96 7.31
CA ARG A 179 -20.99 16.93 6.22
C ARG A 179 -21.03 18.34 6.81
N ARG A 180 -20.00 19.17 6.57
CA ARG A 180 -20.09 20.57 6.10
C ARG A 180 -18.78 21.38 6.17
N ASN A 181 -18.51 22.07 5.05
CA ASN A 181 -18.00 23.44 4.85
C ASN A 181 -16.76 23.99 5.58
N ASN A 182 -15.70 24.18 4.77
CA ASN A 182 -14.81 25.36 4.62
C ASN A 182 -14.12 26.06 5.82
N LYS A 183 -12.80 26.27 5.60
CA LYS A 183 -11.86 27.29 6.15
C LYS A 183 -11.33 27.10 7.58
N GLY A 184 -10.04 26.71 7.67
CA GLY A 184 -9.19 26.82 8.87
C GLY A 184 -7.76 26.29 8.58
N PRO A 185 -6.71 26.79 9.25
CA PRO A 185 -5.37 26.96 8.67
C PRO A 185 -4.54 25.68 8.60
N VAL A 186 -3.76 25.57 7.52
CA VAL A 186 -2.72 24.55 7.33
C VAL A 186 -1.50 24.94 8.16
N SER A 187 -1.11 24.12 9.13
CA SER A 187 0.13 24.28 9.89
C SER A 187 1.29 23.56 9.18
N PRO A 188 2.49 24.16 9.07
CA PRO A 188 3.55 23.67 8.20
C PRO A 188 4.50 22.68 8.89
N HIS A 189 5.00 21.74 8.07
CA HIS A 189 6.25 20.99 8.17
C HIS A 189 6.41 19.83 9.17
N ALA A 190 6.41 18.61 8.61
CA ALA A 190 7.57 17.73 8.66
C ALA A 190 8.07 17.50 7.22
N ARG A 191 9.37 17.67 6.98
CA ARG A 191 10.00 17.57 5.66
C ARG A 191 10.33 16.11 5.36
N GLY A 192 10.00 15.65 4.15
CA GLY A 192 10.63 14.48 3.51
C GLY A 192 10.14 13.09 3.91
N GLY A 193 8.93 12.94 4.45
CA GLY A 193 8.32 11.64 4.74
C GLY A 193 6.95 11.49 4.10
N THR A 194 6.62 10.27 3.67
CA THR A 194 5.28 9.85 3.25
C THR A 194 4.27 10.20 4.36
N GLY A 195 3.30 11.06 4.05
CA GLY A 195 2.30 11.50 5.02
C GLY A 195 1.21 10.44 5.18
N PHE A 196 1.29 9.62 6.24
CA PHE A 196 0.30 8.59 6.53
C PHE A 196 -0.91 9.14 7.28
N ALA A 197 -2.09 8.59 7.01
CA ALA A 197 -3.27 8.94 7.77
C ALA A 197 -4.33 7.81 7.81
N PHE A 198 -4.98 7.55 8.98
CA PHE A 198 -5.85 6.36 9.19
C PHE A 198 -7.35 6.61 9.51
N SER A 199 -8.20 5.58 9.42
CA SER A 199 -9.60 5.57 9.91
C SER A 199 -10.01 4.15 10.33
N ALA A 200 -10.89 4.01 11.34
CA ALA A 200 -11.50 2.76 11.75
C ALA A 200 -13.02 2.80 11.46
N GLY A 201 -13.56 1.78 10.81
CA GLY A 201 -14.98 1.69 10.48
C GLY A 201 -15.33 0.40 9.74
N GLY A 202 -16.61 0.01 9.72
CA GLY A 202 -17.11 -1.15 8.96
C GLY A 202 -18.11 -0.69 7.90
N TYR A 203 -17.88 -1.07 6.63
CA TYR A 203 -18.80 -0.81 5.52
C TYR A 203 -18.72 -1.87 4.41
N GLY A 204 -19.87 -2.42 4.00
CA GLY A 204 -20.03 -3.19 2.76
C GLY A 204 -19.72 -4.69 2.86
N GLU A 205 -20.17 -5.46 1.86
CA GLU A 205 -20.22 -6.94 1.77
C GLU A 205 -18.86 -7.68 1.91
N CYS A 206 -17.77 -6.96 2.19
CA CYS A 206 -16.42 -7.47 2.48
C CYS A 206 -15.80 -6.90 3.78
N ALA A 207 -16.53 -6.13 4.59
CA ALA A 207 -15.98 -5.47 5.77
C ALA A 207 -16.03 -6.34 7.04
N ARG A 208 -14.86 -6.51 7.63
CA ARG A 208 -14.63 -6.89 9.02
C ARG A 208 -14.05 -5.69 9.79
N THR A 209 -13.84 -5.82 11.09
CA THR A 209 -13.24 -4.75 11.89
C THR A 209 -11.83 -4.43 11.36
N ALA A 210 -11.63 -3.19 10.91
CA ALA A 210 -10.54 -2.84 10.02
C ALA A 210 -9.80 -1.54 10.38
N VAL A 211 -8.49 -1.49 10.15
CA VAL A 211 -7.65 -0.27 10.21
C VAL A 211 -7.11 0.05 8.82
N HIS A 212 -7.34 1.27 8.31
CA HIS A 212 -7.03 1.68 6.93
C HIS A 212 -5.88 2.70 6.83
N PRO A 213 -4.79 2.44 6.09
CA PRO A 213 -3.78 3.45 5.71
C PRO A 213 -4.20 4.34 4.51
N LYS A 214 -3.74 5.60 4.48
CA LYS A 214 -3.71 6.49 3.29
C LYS A 214 -2.29 6.81 2.94
N GLU A 215 -1.95 6.63 1.66
CA GLU A 215 -0.57 6.64 1.20
C GLU A 215 -0.48 7.17 -0.22
N ASP A 216 0.66 7.80 -0.50
CA ASP A 216 1.12 8.20 -1.82
C ASP A 216 2.44 7.44 -2.07
N PHE A 217 2.44 6.50 -3.02
CA PHE A 217 3.64 5.73 -3.40
C PHE A 217 4.35 6.40 -4.58
N SER A 218 5.54 6.97 -4.36
CA SER A 218 6.32 7.70 -5.37
C SER A 218 7.68 7.10 -5.63
#